data_AF-A0A418KKB7-F1
#
_entry.id   AF-A0A418KKB7-F1
#
_cell.length_a   1.000
_cell.length_b   1.000
_cell.length_c   1.000
_cell.angle_alpha   90.00
_cell.angle_beta   90.00
_cell.angle_gamma   90.00
#
_symmetry.space_group_name_H-M   'P 1'
#
loop_
_entity.id
_entity.type
_entity.pdbx_description
1 polymer ?
#
loop_
_entity_poly.entity_id
_entity_poly.type
_entity_poly.pdbx_seq_one_letter_code
_entity_poly.pdbx_strand_id
1 'polypeptide(L)' 'AWYTTRERDRDEVLPWDHLDSGLDRDWLWDDWQDALDEVELDDCRWTPCFDCGVCPTMGTEIQIGPTGRKLLPLTVV' A
#
# COMPACT_ATOMS: atom_id res chain seq x y z
N ALA A 1 0.31 26.50 -2.95
CA ALA A 1 1.65 25.89 -2.92
C ALA A 1 1.89 25.11 -1.63
N TRP A 2 1.72 25.69 -0.44
CA TRP A 2 2.06 25.03 0.85
C TRP A 2 1.52 23.59 1.02
N TYR A 3 0.25 23.34 0.70
CA TYR A 3 -0.36 22.02 0.91
C TYR A 3 0.17 20.92 -0.05
N THR A 4 0.68 21.30 -1.22
CA THR A 4 0.92 20.36 -2.34
C THR A 4 2.38 20.22 -2.73
N THR A 5 3.26 21.15 -2.34
CA THR A 5 4.66 21.18 -2.85
C THR A 5 5.71 21.38 -1.77
N ARG A 6 5.35 21.32 -0.49
CA ARG A 6 6.35 21.40 0.58
C ARG A 6 6.97 20.03 0.84
N GLU A 7 8.22 20.04 1.27
CA GLU A 7 8.84 18.87 1.87
C GLU A 7 8.13 18.49 3.18
N ARG A 8 8.17 17.21 3.50
CA ARG A 8 7.49 16.61 4.65
C ARG A 8 8.49 15.76 5.42
N ASP A 9 8.36 15.78 6.75
CA ASP A 9 9.13 14.95 7.66
C ASP A 9 8.34 13.68 7.98
N ARG A 10 9.02 12.57 8.28
CA ARG A 10 8.37 11.30 8.63
C ARG A 10 7.50 11.40 9.87
N ASP A 11 7.92 12.21 10.83
CA ASP A 11 7.31 12.28 12.15
C ASP A 11 6.16 13.32 12.24
N GLU A 12 5.80 13.96 11.12
CA GLU A 12 4.67 14.89 11.08
C GLU A 12 3.32 14.20 10.85
N VAL A 13 2.23 14.96 10.96
CA VAL A 13 0.91 14.49 10.51
C VAL A 13 0.86 14.52 8.99
N LEU A 14 0.81 13.34 8.38
CA LEU A 14 0.87 13.14 6.95
C LEU A 14 -0.53 13.25 6.31
N PRO A 15 -0.62 13.63 5.02
CA PRO A 15 -1.90 13.79 4.35
C PRO A 15 -2.76 12.52 4.35
N TRP A 16 -2.15 11.34 4.43
CA TRP A 16 -2.85 10.05 4.42
C TRP A 16 -3.16 9.50 5.82
N ASP A 17 -2.74 10.15 6.91
CA ASP A 17 -2.96 9.65 8.28
C ASP A 17 -4.45 9.53 8.67
N HIS A 18 -5.34 10.16 7.91
CA HIS A 18 -6.78 10.07 8.11
C HIS A 18 -7.47 9.06 7.18
N LEU A 19 -6.70 8.35 6.34
CA LEU A 19 -7.19 7.34 5.41
C LEU A 19 -7.03 5.95 6.04
N ASP A 20 -8.01 5.09 5.77
CA ASP A 20 -7.89 3.65 6.04
C ASP A 20 -7.73 2.93 4.70
N SER A 21 -6.48 2.58 4.38
CA SER A 21 -6.10 1.88 3.14
C SER A 21 -5.73 0.42 3.37
N GLY A 22 -5.87 -0.10 4.60
CA GLY A 22 -5.37 -1.42 4.97
C GLY A 22 -3.84 -1.55 5.01
N LEU A 23 -3.10 -0.47 4.72
CA LEU A 23 -1.63 -0.42 4.73
C LEU A 23 -1.12 0.33 5.97
N ASP A 24 0.00 -0.12 6.52
CA ASP A 24 0.64 0.56 7.64
C ASP A 24 1.17 1.95 7.22
N ARG A 25 1.12 2.92 8.14
CA ARG A 25 1.62 4.29 7.89
C ARG A 25 3.07 4.31 7.41
N ASP A 26 3.92 3.45 7.98
CA ASP A 26 5.33 3.34 7.60
C ASP A 26 5.49 2.81 6.16
N TRP A 27 4.62 1.89 5.73
CA TRP A 27 4.62 1.42 4.33
C TRP A 27 4.30 2.56 3.36
N LEU A 28 3.30 3.39 3.69
CA LEU A 28 2.92 4.56 2.85
C LEU A 28 4.02 5.62 2.82
N TRP A 29 4.78 5.76 3.92
CA TRP A 29 5.95 6.63 3.95
C TRP A 29 7.05 6.10 3.02
N ASP A 30 7.39 4.83 3.11
CA ASP A 30 8.44 4.22 2.28
C ASP A 30 8.04 4.27 0.78
N ASP A 31 6.78 3.95 0.45
CA ASP A 31 6.24 4.06 -0.92
C ASP A 31 6.29 5.51 -1.46
N TRP A 32 6.02 6.50 -0.59
CA TRP A 32 6.15 7.90 -0.97
C TRP A 32 7.60 8.30 -1.27
N GLN A 33 8.56 7.80 -0.49
CA GLN A 33 9.98 8.05 -0.75
C GLN A 33 10.43 7.40 -2.06
N ASP A 34 10.02 6.17 -2.33
CA ASP A 34 10.27 5.47 -3.60
C ASP A 34 9.67 6.24 -4.78
N ALA A 35 8.45 6.76 -4.64
CA ALA A 35 7.81 7.57 -5.68
C ALA A 35 8.57 8.89 -5.97
N LEU A 36 9.21 9.50 -4.97
CA LEU A 36 10.08 10.67 -5.17
C LEU A 36 11.37 10.30 -5.92
N ASP A 37 11.86 9.09 -5.74
CA ASP A 37 13.02 8.51 -6.43
C ASP A 37 12.67 7.86 -7.78
N GLU A 38 11.45 8.07 -8.28
CA GLU A 38 10.92 7.51 -9.54
C GLU A 38 10.92 5.97 -9.57
N VAL A 39 10.80 5.34 -8.39
CA VAL A 39 10.65 3.89 -8.23
C VAL A 39 9.17 3.55 -8.16
N GLU A 40 8.72 2.68 -9.06
CA GLU A 40 7.33 2.21 -9.11
C GLU A 40 7.16 0.91 -8.34
N LEU A 41 5.96 0.68 -7.80
CA LEU A 41 5.59 -0.63 -7.26
C LEU A 41 5.37 -1.64 -8.38
N ASP A 42 5.84 -2.87 -8.12
CA ASP A 42 5.54 -4.00 -8.97
C ASP A 42 4.05 -4.37 -8.93
N ASP A 43 3.58 -4.98 -10.02
CA ASP A 43 2.22 -5.52 -10.11
C ASP A 43 2.03 -6.66 -9.09
N CYS A 44 1.23 -6.39 -8.06
CA CYS A 44 0.94 -7.31 -6.95
C CYS A 44 0.23 -8.61 -7.37
N ARG A 45 -0.15 -8.74 -8.65
CA ARG A 45 -0.63 -10.01 -9.23
C ARG A 45 0.52 -10.95 -9.59
N TRP A 46 1.74 -10.44 -9.76
CA TRP A 46 2.91 -11.23 -10.15
C TRP A 46 3.99 -11.26 -9.06
N THR A 47 3.94 -10.30 -8.14
CA THR A 47 4.75 -10.24 -6.92
C THR A 47 3.90 -10.61 -5.68
N PRO A 48 4.50 -10.70 -4.47
CA PRO A 48 3.72 -10.83 -3.24
C PRO A 48 2.71 -9.70 -3.08
N CYS A 49 1.52 -10.02 -2.53
CA CYS A 49 0.49 -9.03 -2.23
C CYS A 49 1.00 -7.98 -1.22
N PHE A 50 0.56 -6.74 -1.37
CA PHE A 50 0.85 -5.65 -0.42
C PHE A 50 -0.17 -5.54 0.72
N ASP A 51 -1.16 -6.44 0.77
CA ASP A 51 -2.18 -6.50 1.83
C ASP A 51 -3.05 -5.24 1.99
N CYS A 52 -3.23 -4.44 0.93
CA CYS A 52 -4.06 -3.23 0.93
C CYS A 52 -5.59 -3.44 1.09
N GLY A 53 -6.07 -4.67 1.26
CA GLY A 53 -7.50 -4.96 1.48
C GLY A 53 -8.46 -4.66 0.31
N VAL A 54 -8.00 -4.12 -0.82
CA VAL A 54 -8.86 -3.75 -1.96
C VAL A 54 -9.56 -4.97 -2.57
N CYS A 55 -8.82 -6.04 -2.86
CA CYS A 55 -9.40 -7.24 -3.47
C CYS A 55 -10.57 -7.82 -2.67
N PRO A 56 -10.42 -8.17 -1.37
CA PRO A 56 -11.52 -8.72 -0.58
C PRO A 56 -12.69 -7.73 -0.42
N THR A 57 -12.43 -6.43 -0.25
CA THR A 57 -13.48 -5.40 -0.13
C THR A 57 -14.32 -5.26 -1.40
N MET A 58 -13.72 -5.54 -2.55
CA MET A 58 -14.41 -5.55 -3.84
C MET A 58 -15.05 -6.91 -4.18
N GLY A 59 -15.00 -7.90 -3.29
CA GLY A 59 -15.49 -9.25 -3.56
C GLY A 59 -14.69 -9.97 -4.65
N THR A 60 -13.45 -9.56 -4.87
CA THR A 60 -12.53 -10.17 -5.85
C THR A 60 -11.52 -11.05 -5.13
N GLU A 61 -11.20 -12.19 -5.74
CA GLU A 61 -10.17 -13.08 -5.21
C GLU A 61 -8.78 -12.47 -5.40
N ILE A 62 -7.89 -12.70 -4.44
CA ILE A 62 -6.47 -12.32 -4.57
C ILE A 62 -5.81 -13.25 -5.58
N GLN A 63 -5.66 -12.76 -6.81
CA GLN A 63 -4.99 -13.47 -7.91
C GLN A 63 -3.50 -13.14 -7.91
N ILE A 64 -2.75 -13.76 -7.02
CA ILE A 64 -1.28 -13.79 -7.12
C ILE A 64 -0.89 -14.91 -8.10
N GLY A 65 0.16 -14.69 -8.89
CA GLY A 65 0.74 -15.64 -9.83
C GLY A 65 1.15 -16.94 -9.12
N PRO A 66 1.72 -17.94 -9.81
CA PRO A 66 2.05 -19.22 -9.20
C PRO A 66 3.12 -19.06 -8.11
N THR A 67 2.69 -18.72 -6.90
CA THR A 67 3.54 -18.57 -5.72
C THR A 67 3.74 -19.91 -5.01
N GLY A 68 2.90 -20.91 -5.34
CA GLY A 68 2.84 -22.20 -4.65
C GLY A 68 2.41 -22.09 -3.18
N ARG A 69 1.99 -20.90 -2.73
CA ARG A 69 1.62 -20.62 -1.34
C ARG A 69 0.11 -20.44 -1.26
N LYS A 70 -0.52 -21.15 -0.31
CA LYS A 70 -1.91 -20.88 0.08
C LYS A 70 -1.89 -19.68 1.01
N LEU A 71 -2.45 -18.54 0.56
CA LEU A 71 -2.62 -17.38 1.42
C LEU A 71 -3.55 -17.74 2.58
N LEU A 72 -3.17 -17.33 3.79
CA LEU A 72 -4.10 -17.37 4.92
C LEU A 72 -5.24 -16.38 4.62
N PRO A 73 -6.50 -16.72 4.94
CA PRO A 73 -7.60 -15.80 4.72
C PRO A 73 -7.37 -14.54 5.55
N LEU A 74 -7.17 -13.40 4.88
CA LEU A 74 -7.23 -12.10 5.52
C LEU A 74 -8.67 -11.91 6.01
N THR A 75 -8.83 -11.82 7.33
CA THR A 75 -10.12 -11.49 7.92
C THR A 75 -10.08 -9.98 8.11
N VAL A 76 -10.74 -9.24 7.21
CA VAL A 76 -10.94 -7.81 7.39
C VAL A 76 -11.98 -7.69 8.52
N VAL A 77 -11.59 -7.17 9.68
CA VAL A 77 -12.47 -6.94 10.84
C VAL A 77 -12.98 -5.51 10.79
#